data_AF-A0A2E5ZBF9-F1
#
_entry.id   AF-A0A2E5ZBF9-F1
#
_cell.length_a   1.000
_cell.length_b   1.000
_cell.length_c   1.000
_cell.angle_alpha   90.00
_cell.angle_beta   90.00
_cell.angle_gamma   90.00
#
_symmetry.space_group_name_H-M   'P 1'
#
loop_
_entity.id
_entity.type
_entity.pdbx_description
1 polymer ?
#
loop_
_entity_poly.entity_id
_entity_poly.type
_entity_poly.pdbx_seq_one_letter_code
_entity_poly.pdbx_strand_id
1 'polypeptide(L)'
;MTSKHSPSSGTFPVSMGPSQESMRLECDRSHHTNYAIGLICNASSDKNMERAVCIVQTTLPGDWLEPIAAEWATSFVRDELASCVQRNLVTSVYQWDGSLESSDEWRIQLKTSINNKEKLVSEIQKRHPFDTPQILAWQAESSAEYASWVEG
;
A
#
# COMPACT_ATOMS: atom_id res chain seq x y z
N MET A 1 5.35 -18.98 -3.66
CA MET A 1 5.57 -20.32 -4.25
C MET A 1 7.04 -20.45 -4.58
N THR A 2 7.84 -21.40 -4.08
CA THR A 2 7.58 -22.65 -3.34
C THR A 2 8.53 -22.79 -2.14
N SER A 3 7.97 -23.13 -0.96
CA SER A 3 8.56 -24.04 0.02
C SER A 3 7.41 -24.54 0.92
N LYS A 4 7.29 -25.85 1.09
CA LYS A 4 6.10 -26.53 1.64
C LYS A 4 6.20 -26.68 3.15
N HIS A 5 5.14 -26.30 3.88
CA HIS A 5 4.72 -26.94 5.12
C HIS A 5 3.19 -26.79 5.29
N SER A 6 2.46 -27.90 5.33
CA SER A 6 1.00 -27.95 5.50
C SER A 6 0.61 -27.91 6.98
N PRO A 7 -0.30 -27.03 7.43
CA PRO A 7 -0.97 -27.17 8.71
C PRO A 7 -2.38 -27.78 8.57
N SER A 8 -2.73 -28.54 9.60
CA SER A 8 -3.93 -29.35 9.78
C SER A 8 -5.27 -28.60 9.65
N SER A 9 -6.23 -29.25 9.00
CA SER A 9 -7.63 -28.83 8.81
C SER A 9 -8.38 -28.61 10.14
N GLY A 10 -8.87 -27.39 10.35
CA GLY A 10 -9.88 -27.07 11.36
C GLY A 10 -11.05 -26.33 10.71
N THR A 11 -12.25 -26.91 10.78
CA THR A 11 -13.48 -26.32 10.25
C THR A 11 -14.13 -25.38 11.28
N PHE A 12 -14.36 -24.12 10.91
CA PHE A 12 -15.21 -23.20 11.65
C PHE A 12 -16.44 -22.82 10.81
N PRO A 13 -17.65 -22.72 11.40
CA PRO A 13 -18.87 -22.45 10.66
C PRO A 13 -19.01 -20.96 10.30
N VAL A 14 -19.41 -20.68 9.05
CA VAL A 14 -19.76 -19.34 8.57
C VAL A 14 -21.25 -19.08 8.83
N SER A 15 -21.57 -17.99 9.52
CA SER A 15 -22.94 -17.51 9.72
C SER A 15 -23.30 -16.52 8.61
N MET A 16 -24.36 -16.81 7.84
CA MET A 16 -24.91 -15.90 6.84
C MET A 16 -25.89 -14.92 7.50
N GLY A 17 -25.54 -13.63 7.48
CA GLY A 17 -26.45 -12.53 7.83
C GLY A 17 -27.34 -12.13 6.64
N PRO A 18 -28.54 -11.57 6.88
CA PRO A 18 -29.53 -11.35 5.83
C PRO A 18 -29.20 -10.16 4.93
N SER A 19 -29.53 -10.33 3.64
CA SER A 19 -29.66 -9.29 2.61
C SER A 19 -30.83 -8.34 2.87
N GLN A 20 -30.77 -7.11 2.36
CA GLN A 20 -31.82 -6.15 1.88
C GLN A 20 -31.27 -4.71 2.13
N GLU A 21 -31.44 -3.65 1.35
CA GLU A 21 -32.24 -3.32 0.16
C GLU A 21 -31.65 -2.02 -0.45
N SER A 22 -31.85 -1.80 -1.74
CA SER A 22 -31.37 -0.64 -2.51
C SER A 22 -32.23 0.61 -2.28
N MET A 23 -31.61 1.75 -1.94
CA MET A 23 -32.29 3.06 -1.93
C MET A 23 -31.77 3.93 -3.07
N ARG A 24 -32.67 4.25 -4.02
CA ARG A 24 -32.46 5.23 -5.09
C ARG A 24 -32.66 6.63 -4.51
N LEU A 25 -31.76 7.56 -4.80
CA LEU A 25 -31.94 8.99 -4.55
C LEU A 25 -32.28 9.68 -5.88
N GLU A 26 -33.49 10.21 -5.95
CA GLU A 26 -33.99 11.02 -7.05
C GLU A 26 -33.40 12.44 -6.99
N CYS A 27 -32.97 12.94 -8.15
CA CYS A 27 -32.48 14.30 -8.34
C CYS A 27 -33.67 15.22 -8.64
N ASP A 28 -33.98 16.16 -7.74
CA ASP A 28 -34.94 17.21 -8.02
C ASP A 28 -34.22 18.51 -8.41
N ARG A 29 -34.53 19.02 -9.60
CA ARG A 29 -34.14 20.32 -10.11
C ARG A 29 -35.32 21.26 -9.88
N SER A 30 -35.13 22.33 -9.11
CA SER A 30 -35.49 23.71 -9.53
C SER A 30 -35.46 24.70 -8.36
N HIS A 31 -34.68 25.78 -8.51
CA HIS A 31 -35.11 27.19 -8.51
C HIS A 31 -33.94 28.12 -8.16
N HIS A 32 -33.69 29.06 -9.10
CA HIS A 32 -32.73 30.14 -9.01
C HIS A 32 -33.08 31.16 -7.92
N THR A 33 -32.08 31.70 -7.23
CA THR A 33 -31.94 33.15 -7.01
C THR A 33 -30.47 33.55 -6.89
N ASN A 34 -30.12 34.61 -7.62
CA ASN A 34 -28.80 35.22 -7.68
C ASN A 34 -28.53 36.06 -6.43
N TYR A 35 -27.37 35.87 -5.80
CA TYR A 35 -26.67 36.94 -5.09
C TYR A 35 -25.17 36.80 -5.38
N ALA A 36 -24.66 37.66 -6.26
CA ALA A 36 -23.24 37.81 -6.48
C ALA A 36 -22.66 38.62 -5.32
N ILE A 37 -21.89 37.97 -4.45
CA ILE A 37 -20.87 38.63 -3.63
C ILE A 37 -19.55 38.00 -4.07
N GLY A 38 -18.69 38.85 -4.62
CA GLY A 38 -17.43 38.43 -5.20
C GLY A 38 -16.57 37.67 -4.20
N LEU A 39 -16.24 36.44 -4.52
CA LEU A 39 -14.91 35.95 -4.25
C LEU A 39 -14.07 36.30 -5.48
N ILE A 40 -13.19 37.28 -5.31
CA ILE A 40 -11.87 37.15 -5.90
C ILE A 40 -11.36 35.83 -5.34
N CYS A 41 -11.52 34.74 -6.11
CA CYS A 41 -10.73 33.54 -5.89
C CYS A 41 -9.31 33.99 -6.18
N ASN A 42 -8.65 34.51 -5.15
CA ASN A 42 -7.22 34.68 -5.14
C ASN A 42 -6.67 33.35 -5.61
N ALA A 43 -6.05 33.36 -6.78
CA ALA A 43 -5.08 32.37 -7.18
C ALA A 43 -3.87 32.48 -6.22
N SER A 44 -4.11 32.19 -4.94
CA SER A 44 -3.10 31.71 -4.04
C SER A 44 -3.00 30.23 -4.35
N SER A 45 -2.26 29.94 -5.42
CA SER A 45 -1.54 28.69 -5.67
C SER A 45 -1.65 27.73 -4.49
N ASP A 46 -2.28 26.57 -4.71
CA ASP A 46 -2.35 25.42 -3.81
C ASP A 46 -0.96 25.05 -3.26
N LYS A 47 -0.48 25.73 -2.22
CA LYS A 47 0.75 25.34 -1.49
C LYS A 47 0.51 24.15 -0.54
N ASN A 48 -0.67 23.54 -0.63
CA ASN A 48 -1.05 22.33 0.08
C ASN A 48 -0.97 21.06 -0.79
N MET A 49 -0.58 21.18 -2.05
CA MET A 49 -0.16 20.06 -2.90
C MET A 49 1.37 20.19 -2.99
N GLU A 50 2.25 19.30 -2.51
CA GLU A 50 2.17 17.92 -2.07
C GLU A 50 3.21 17.74 -0.96
N ARG A 51 2.80 17.57 0.30
CA ARG A 51 3.71 17.02 1.34
C ARG A 51 3.47 15.52 1.43
N ALA A 52 3.61 14.86 0.30
CA ALA A 52 3.26 13.46 0.16
C ALA A 52 4.51 12.62 -0.05
N VAL A 53 4.56 11.48 0.62
CA VAL A 53 5.55 10.43 0.37
C VAL A 53 4.84 9.27 -0.31
N CYS A 54 5.58 8.49 -1.10
CA CYS A 54 5.05 7.23 -1.61
C CYS A 54 5.40 6.10 -0.65
N ILE A 55 4.40 5.34 -0.23
CA ILE A 55 4.58 4.07 0.46
C ILE A 55 4.43 2.96 -0.57
N VAL A 56 5.49 2.18 -0.76
CA VAL A 56 5.49 0.96 -1.56
C VAL A 56 5.49 -0.23 -0.62
N GLN A 57 4.53 -1.13 -0.79
CA GLN A 57 4.37 -2.33 0.02
C GLN A 57 4.55 -3.59 -0.82
N THR A 58 5.23 -4.57 -0.25
CA THR A 58 5.37 -5.92 -0.79
C THR A 58 5.42 -6.96 0.34
N THR A 59 5.47 -8.24 -0.01
CA THR A 59 5.62 -9.34 0.95
C THR A 59 6.75 -10.28 0.54
N LEU A 60 7.54 -10.75 1.50
CA LEU A 60 8.63 -11.71 1.30
C LEU A 60 8.29 -13.05 1.96
N PRO A 61 8.98 -14.16 1.60
CA PRO A 61 8.76 -15.48 2.20
C PRO A 61 8.86 -15.44 3.72
N GLY A 62 7.84 -15.94 4.44
CA GLY A 62 7.84 -15.93 5.92
C GLY A 62 8.82 -16.92 6.54
N ASP A 63 9.34 -17.88 5.78
CA ASP A 63 10.39 -18.81 6.22
C ASP A 63 11.80 -18.19 6.19
N TRP A 64 11.95 -16.96 5.68
CA TRP A 64 13.20 -16.21 5.79
C TRP A 64 13.49 -15.87 7.24
N LEU A 65 14.72 -16.16 7.67
CA LEU A 65 15.25 -15.63 8.93
C LEU A 65 15.24 -14.11 8.91
N GLU A 66 14.94 -13.49 10.04
CA GLU A 66 14.84 -12.04 10.18
C GLU A 66 16.07 -11.29 9.59
N PRO A 67 17.32 -11.74 9.79
CA PRO A 67 18.49 -11.06 9.21
C PRO A 67 18.51 -11.05 7.66
N ILE A 68 17.93 -12.06 7.01
CA ILE A 68 17.86 -12.15 5.54
C ILE A 68 16.84 -11.14 5.02
N ALA A 69 15.64 -11.12 5.61
CA ALA A 69 14.62 -10.12 5.28
C ALA A 69 15.08 -8.70 5.59
N ALA A 70 15.82 -8.52 6.69
CA ALA A 70 16.44 -7.26 7.08
C ALA A 70 17.46 -6.77 6.06
N GLU A 71 18.37 -7.64 5.59
CA GLU A 71 19.37 -7.24 4.58
C GLU A 71 18.73 -6.89 3.24
N TRP A 72 17.75 -7.68 2.78
CA TRP A 72 17.00 -7.36 1.56
C TRP A 72 16.35 -5.98 1.64
N ALA A 73 15.65 -5.69 2.74
CA ALA A 73 15.03 -4.40 3.00
C ALA A 73 16.06 -3.26 3.10
N THR A 74 17.18 -3.50 3.77
CA THR A 74 18.24 -2.50 4.00
C THR A 74 18.95 -2.13 2.69
N SER A 75 19.05 -3.06 1.73
CA SER A 75 19.66 -2.79 0.42
C SER A 75 19.01 -1.61 -0.32
N PHE A 76 17.68 -1.43 -0.21
CA PHE A 76 16.98 -0.32 -0.85
C PHE A 76 17.29 1.04 -0.22
N VAL A 77 17.58 1.06 1.08
CA VAL A 77 18.02 2.29 1.76
C VAL A 77 19.47 2.59 1.41
N ARG A 78 20.32 1.57 1.40
CA ARG A 78 21.75 1.68 1.03
C ARG A 78 21.94 2.19 -0.40
N ASP A 79 21.04 1.79 -1.31
CA ASP A 79 21.06 2.19 -2.72
C ASP A 79 20.27 3.49 -2.99
N GLU A 80 19.84 4.20 -1.95
CA GLU A 80 19.08 5.47 -2.04
C GLU A 80 17.77 5.35 -2.84
N LEU A 81 17.14 4.17 -2.83
CA LEU A 81 15.85 3.90 -3.48
C LEU A 81 14.66 4.15 -2.53
N ALA A 82 14.89 4.03 -1.22
CA ALA A 82 13.92 4.32 -0.17
C ALA A 82 14.62 4.98 1.01
N SER A 83 13.99 5.95 1.66
CA SER A 83 14.57 6.62 2.83
C SER A 83 14.29 5.86 4.11
N CYS A 84 13.16 5.15 4.18
CA CYS A 84 12.76 4.33 5.33
C CYS A 84 12.15 3.00 4.90
N VAL A 85 12.42 1.93 5.65
CA VAL A 85 11.77 0.64 5.45
C VAL A 85 11.30 0.08 6.79
N GLN A 86 10.08 -0.46 6.81
CA GLN A 86 9.51 -1.20 7.94
C GLN A 86 9.25 -2.64 7.52
N ARG A 87 9.42 -3.57 8.46
CA ARG A 87 9.18 -5.00 8.28
C ARG A 87 8.42 -5.57 9.46
N ASN A 88 7.43 -6.42 9.21
CA ASN A 88 6.72 -7.14 10.24
C ASN A 88 6.19 -8.47 9.70
N LEU A 89 6.12 -9.50 10.55
CA LEU A 89 5.43 -10.74 10.20
C LEU A 89 3.93 -10.49 10.07
N VAL A 90 3.33 -11.12 9.06
CA VAL A 90 1.90 -11.18 8.80
C VAL A 90 1.54 -12.60 8.34
N THR A 91 0.26 -12.96 8.45
CA THR A 91 -0.27 -14.15 7.79
C THR A 91 -1.12 -13.69 6.61
N SER A 92 -0.77 -14.16 5.41
CA SER A 92 -1.49 -13.90 4.17
C SER A 92 -2.41 -15.07 3.85
N VAL A 93 -3.67 -14.80 3.52
CA VAL A 93 -4.67 -15.79 3.11
C VAL A 93 -5.09 -15.49 1.67
N TYR A 94 -5.02 -16.48 0.79
CA TYR A 94 -5.30 -16.31 -0.65
C TYR A 94 -5.77 -17.62 -1.27
N GLN A 95 -6.34 -17.55 -2.48
CA GLN A 95 -6.68 -18.75 -3.24
C GLN A 95 -5.54 -19.10 -4.19
N TRP A 96 -5.12 -20.36 -4.18
CA TRP A 96 -4.12 -20.89 -5.09
C TRP A 96 -4.53 -22.29 -5.56
N ASP A 97 -4.45 -22.54 -6.87
CA ASP A 97 -4.80 -23.84 -7.48
C ASP A 97 -6.18 -24.38 -7.00
N GLY A 98 -7.16 -23.49 -6.93
CA GLY A 98 -8.52 -23.81 -6.47
C GLY A 98 -8.67 -23.99 -4.96
N SER A 99 -7.59 -23.97 -4.18
CA SER A 99 -7.59 -24.18 -2.74
C SER A 99 -7.35 -22.88 -1.96
N LEU A 100 -7.92 -22.77 -0.76
CA LEU A 100 -7.63 -21.66 0.15
C LEU A 100 -6.32 -21.95 0.88
N GLU A 101 -5.34 -21.07 0.70
CA GLU A 101 -4.02 -21.14 1.30
C GLU A 101 -3.85 -20.07 2.38
N SER A 102 -2.98 -20.36 3.35
CA SER A 102 -2.57 -19.44 4.40
C SER A 102 -1.07 -19.60 4.62
N SER A 103 -0.31 -18.50 4.56
CA SER A 103 1.15 -18.52 4.75
C SER A 103 1.63 -17.32 5.54
N ASP A 104 2.62 -17.55 6.40
CA ASP A 104 3.35 -16.44 7.02
C ASP A 104 4.22 -15.74 5.97
N GLU A 105 4.28 -14.42 6.06
CA GLU A 105 5.06 -13.56 5.18
C GLU A 105 5.64 -12.39 5.95
N TRP A 106 6.77 -11.87 5.48
CA TRP A 106 7.27 -10.58 5.93
C TRP A 106 6.61 -9.49 5.09
N ARG A 107 5.73 -8.69 5.69
CA ARG A 107 5.26 -7.46 5.06
C ARG A 107 6.35 -6.42 5.12
N ILE A 108 6.72 -5.88 3.96
CA ILE A 108 7.70 -4.81 3.82
C ILE A 108 7.00 -3.55 3.35
N GLN A 109 7.27 -2.42 4.01
CA GLN A 109 6.80 -1.11 3.57
C GLN A 109 7.97 -0.14 3.45
N LEU A 110 8.26 0.25 2.22
CA LEU A 110 9.32 1.18 1.84
C LEU A 110 8.72 2.56 1.60
N LYS A 111 9.36 3.61 2.12
CA LYS A 111 8.95 5.00 1.94
C LYS A 111 9.97 5.70 1.06
N THR A 112 9.47 6.35 0.01
CA THR A 112 10.31 7.02 -0.99
C THR A 112 9.60 8.26 -1.52
N SER A 113 10.32 9.11 -2.25
CA SER A 113 9.73 10.29 -2.88
C SER A 113 8.85 9.89 -4.06
N ILE A 114 7.91 10.75 -4.45
CA ILE A 114 7.02 10.50 -5.59
C ILE A 114 7.83 10.24 -6.87
N ASN A 115 8.93 10.97 -7.05
CA ASN A 115 9.80 10.88 -8.22
C ASN A 115 10.63 9.58 -8.29
N ASN A 116 10.88 8.93 -7.15
CA ASN A 116 11.73 7.74 -7.07
C ASN A 116 10.91 6.42 -7.04
N LYS A 117 9.59 6.52 -6.91
CA LYS A 117 8.67 5.37 -6.81
C LYS A 117 8.86 4.37 -7.96
N GLU A 118 8.86 4.82 -9.21
CA GLU A 118 8.96 3.94 -10.38
C GLU A 118 10.29 3.16 -10.40
N LYS A 119 11.38 3.85 -10.05
CA LYS A 119 12.71 3.23 -9.93
C LYS A 119 12.72 2.19 -8.82
N LEU A 120 12.16 2.54 -7.65
CA LEU A 120 12.04 1.62 -6.53
C LEU A 120 11.22 0.37 -6.89
N VAL A 121 10.06 0.53 -7.53
CA VAL A 121 9.21 -0.59 -7.96
C VAL A 121 9.96 -1.52 -8.93
N SER A 122 10.68 -0.96 -9.89
CA SER A 122 11.49 -1.76 -10.83
C SER A 122 12.59 -2.55 -10.12
N GLU A 123 13.26 -1.95 -9.14
CA GLU A 123 14.30 -2.63 -8.37
C GLU A 123 13.73 -3.70 -7.43
N ILE A 124 12.56 -3.45 -6.83
CA ILE A 124 11.83 -4.47 -6.06
C ILE A 124 11.55 -5.67 -6.96
N GLN A 125 10.97 -5.47 -8.16
CA GLN A 125 10.67 -6.55 -9.09
C GLN A 125 11.91 -7.39 -9.45
N LYS A 126 13.05 -6.74 -9.72
CA LYS A 126 14.29 -7.44 -10.08
C LYS A 126 14.87 -8.26 -8.95
N ARG A 127 14.74 -7.79 -7.71
CA ARG A 127 15.35 -8.41 -6.52
C ARG A 127 14.37 -9.33 -5.77
N HIS A 128 13.12 -9.41 -6.20
CA HIS A 128 12.09 -10.13 -5.46
C HIS A 128 12.29 -11.65 -5.57
N PRO A 129 12.15 -12.41 -4.47
CA PRO A 129 12.22 -13.88 -4.51
C PRO A 129 10.99 -14.55 -5.13
N PHE A 130 9.94 -13.79 -5.46
CA PHE A 130 8.71 -14.32 -6.05
C PHE A 130 8.63 -13.88 -7.52
N ASP A 131 8.23 -14.81 -8.39
CA ASP A 131 8.07 -14.53 -9.82
C ASP A 131 6.97 -13.48 -10.10
N THR A 132 5.93 -13.45 -9.26
CA THR A 132 4.84 -12.48 -9.33
C THR A 132 4.65 -11.85 -7.95
N PRO A 133 5.44 -10.82 -7.60
CA PRO A 133 5.35 -10.18 -6.30
C PRO A 133 4.08 -9.35 -6.16
N GLN A 134 3.47 -9.34 -4.98
CA GLN A 134 2.55 -8.27 -4.61
C GLN A 134 3.35 -6.97 -4.50
N ILE A 135 3.06 -5.96 -5.33
CA ILE A 135 3.63 -4.62 -5.19
C ILE A 135 2.49 -3.62 -5.25
N LEU A 136 2.21 -2.98 -4.12
CA LEU A 136 1.19 -1.95 -3.98
C LEU A 136 1.89 -0.62 -3.68
N ALA A 137 1.37 0.47 -4.23
CA ALA A 137 1.90 1.80 -3.95
C ALA A 137 0.76 2.79 -3.75
N TRP A 138 0.88 3.64 -2.74
CA TRP A 138 -0.04 4.74 -2.50
C TRP A 138 0.71 5.97 -2.02
N GLN A 139 0.13 7.14 -2.24
CA GLN A 139 0.62 8.39 -1.68
C GLN A 139 0.05 8.55 -0.27
N ALA A 140 0.88 9.03 0.64
CA ALA A 140 0.48 9.36 2.00
C ALA A 140 0.90 10.78 2.32
N GLU A 141 -0.03 11.58 2.83
CA GLU A 141 0.29 12.88 3.41
C GLU A 141 1.28 12.72 4.56
N SER A 142 2.15 13.70 4.72
CA SER A 142 3.23 13.70 5.70
C SER A 142 3.48 15.08 6.28
N SER A 143 4.22 15.14 7.39
CA SER A 143 4.75 16.40 7.89
C SER A 143 5.76 16.98 6.89
N ALA A 144 5.95 18.30 6.93
CA ALA A 144 6.88 18.97 6.02
C ALA A 144 8.30 18.44 6.19
N GLU A 145 8.73 18.29 7.43
CA GLU A 145 10.08 17.86 7.78
C GLU A 145 10.35 16.42 7.32
N TYR A 146 9.35 15.54 7.44
CA TYR A 146 9.51 14.14 7.02
C TYR A 146 9.48 14.01 5.50
N ALA A 147 8.56 14.71 4.82
CA ALA A 147 8.53 14.74 3.36
C ALA A 147 9.87 15.25 2.79
N SER A 148 10.39 16.36 3.32
CA SER A 148 11.70 16.90 2.93
C SER A 148 12.85 15.93 3.18
N TRP A 149 12.85 15.21 4.30
CA TRP A 149 13.85 14.16 4.55
C TRP A 149 13.73 12.96 3.57
N VAL A 150 12.51 12.61 3.16
CA VAL A 150 12.29 11.54 2.17
C VAL A 150 12.70 11.97 0.75
N GLU A 151 12.52 13.23 0.40
CA GLU A 151 12.91 13.78 -0.91
C GLU A 151 14.42 13.82 -1.13
N GLY A 152 15.20 14.00 -0.04
CA GLY A 152 16.66 14.06 -0.06
C GLY A 152 17.20 15.49 -0.12
#